data_AF-A0A5N4AVH9-F1
#
_entry.id   AF-A0A5N4AVH9-F1
#
_cell.length_a   1.000
_cell.length_b   1.000
_cell.length_c   1.000
_cell.angle_alpha   90.00
_cell.angle_beta   90.00
_cell.angle_gamma   90.00
#
_symmetry.space_group_name_H-M   'P 1'
#
loop_
_entity.id
_entity.type
_entity.pdbx_description
1 polymer ?
#
loop_
_entity_poly.entity_id
_entity_poly.type
_entity_poly.pdbx_seq_one_letter_code
_entity_poly.pdbx_strand_id
1 'polypeptide(L)'
;MGKVFVIGVGMSKFVKPGKGGDYPDFAKEALLNALKDAKVNFADVEQAYAGYVYGDSTCGQRAIYEVGMTGLPIFNVNNNCSTGATALLLAKEAVEYGKADCVLALGFEKMERGSLSAKYLDRSNPMEKHIGVMSEIVGLEASPMAAQLFGNAGIEHMKKYGTRLDHFAKIAHKNHKHSVNNPYSQFRDEYTLEDILKSTQIHGPLTKLQCCPTSDGAAAAILASEHYVRTHGLENQAVEILGMEMCTDFKTTFDGTSINLVGYDMTRTAAQRLFQKSNRKPSDVQVVELHDCFSANELITYESLGLCEPGKAGEMIDRGDNTYGGKYVVNPSGGLISKGHPLGATGIAQCAELCWQLRGEAGKRQVPGANLALQHNIGLGGAVVVALYALGSNNKRQIGLRKVAAATSEIGFQVTPYFKILEQVMLLDEENIVDKFRGTYGFKVKKSNEEEGYWLINTKTGKGTIEFNNTSVKPEVTFILRDEDVVELLTGKINPQKAFFQGKIKLQGNMGLALKLTELQKIALQKLDVIRAKL
;
A
#
# COMPACT_ATOMS: atom_id res chain seq x y z
N MET A 1 -19.08 -15.52 -16.32
CA MET A 1 -17.93 -15.70 -15.40
C MET A 1 -18.32 -15.10 -14.07
N GLY A 2 -18.13 -15.84 -12.98
CA GLY A 2 -18.49 -15.38 -11.64
C GLY A 2 -17.49 -14.36 -11.11
N LYS A 3 -17.94 -13.47 -10.22
CA LYS A 3 -17.04 -12.58 -9.48
C LYS A 3 -16.22 -13.41 -8.49
N VAL A 4 -14.94 -13.04 -8.33
CA VAL A 4 -14.01 -13.69 -7.42
C VAL A 4 -13.48 -12.67 -6.43
N PHE A 5 -13.46 -13.05 -5.16
CA PHE A 5 -13.01 -12.21 -4.07
C PHE A 5 -11.87 -12.87 -3.32
N VAL A 6 -10.86 -12.09 -2.94
CA VAL A 6 -9.94 -12.47 -1.87
C VAL A 6 -10.63 -12.14 -0.55
N ILE A 7 -10.90 -13.15 0.26
CA ILE A 7 -11.61 -13.02 1.54
C ILE A 7 -10.69 -13.11 2.75
N GLY A 8 -9.47 -13.63 2.59
CA GLY A 8 -8.45 -13.58 3.64
C GLY A 8 -7.05 -13.75 3.09
N VAL A 9 -6.09 -13.13 3.75
CA VAL A 9 -4.67 -13.15 3.39
C VAL A 9 -3.79 -13.32 4.61
N GLY A 10 -2.63 -13.96 4.42
CA GLY A 10 -1.66 -14.19 5.48
C GLY A 10 -0.26 -14.35 4.90
N MET A 11 0.75 -13.97 5.67
CA MET A 11 2.14 -14.23 5.30
C MET A 11 2.99 -14.44 6.54
N SER A 12 4.11 -15.13 6.38
CA SER A 12 5.17 -15.13 7.37
C SER A 12 6.01 -13.86 7.25
N LYS A 13 6.83 -13.57 8.25
CA LYS A 13 7.94 -12.63 8.05
C LYS A 13 8.88 -13.21 6.99
N PHE A 14 9.34 -12.36 6.06
CA PHE A 14 10.42 -12.73 5.14
C PHE A 14 11.75 -12.56 5.84
N VAL A 15 12.56 -13.61 5.81
CA VAL A 15 13.78 -13.71 6.60
C VAL A 15 14.95 -14.12 5.74
N LYS A 16 16.14 -13.72 6.16
CA LYS A 16 17.37 -14.10 5.48
C LYS A 16 17.53 -15.62 5.50
N PRO A 17 17.97 -16.26 4.40
CA PRO A 17 18.11 -17.71 4.36
C PRO A 17 19.00 -18.25 5.47
N GLY A 18 18.55 -19.35 6.08
CA GLY A 18 19.17 -19.93 7.28
C GLY A 18 18.81 -19.22 8.59
N LYS A 19 17.79 -18.35 8.58
CA LYS A 19 17.11 -17.85 9.79
C LYS A 19 15.66 -18.31 9.73
N GLY A 20 15.09 -18.75 10.85
CA GLY A 20 13.72 -19.25 10.92
C GLY A 20 13.65 -20.78 10.85
N GLY A 21 12.51 -21.29 10.38
CA GLY A 21 12.21 -22.72 10.25
C GLY A 21 12.43 -23.26 8.85
N ASP A 22 11.75 -24.36 8.52
CA ASP A 22 11.73 -24.94 7.18
C ASP A 22 10.48 -24.49 6.40
N TYR A 23 10.41 -24.79 5.10
CA TYR A 23 9.29 -24.37 4.25
C TYR A 23 7.90 -24.80 4.75
N PRO A 24 7.68 -25.98 5.39
CA PRO A 24 6.38 -26.32 5.96
C PRO A 24 5.99 -25.41 7.12
N ASP A 25 6.96 -24.94 7.92
CA ASP A 25 6.69 -24.06 9.07
C ASP A 25 6.22 -22.68 8.58
N PHE A 26 6.92 -22.10 7.59
CA PHE A 26 6.52 -20.84 6.99
C PHE A 26 5.14 -20.96 6.32
N ALA A 27 4.93 -22.02 5.55
CA ALA A 27 3.66 -22.28 4.88
C ALA A 27 2.50 -22.42 5.87
N LYS A 28 2.70 -23.15 6.97
CA LYS A 28 1.74 -23.29 8.07
C LYS A 28 1.37 -21.94 8.67
N GLU A 29 2.37 -21.11 9.00
CA GLU A 29 2.14 -19.76 9.54
C GLU A 29 1.29 -18.92 8.59
N ALA A 30 1.69 -18.83 7.32
CA ALA A 30 0.98 -18.04 6.31
C ALA A 30 -0.46 -18.54 6.09
N LEU A 31 -0.64 -19.86 5.99
CA LEU A 31 -1.95 -20.49 5.78
C LEU A 31 -2.88 -20.28 6.98
N LEU A 32 -2.41 -20.50 8.20
CA LEU A 32 -3.21 -20.26 9.41
C LEU A 32 -3.60 -18.79 9.54
N ASN A 33 -2.69 -17.86 9.21
CA ASN A 33 -2.99 -16.43 9.18
C ASN A 33 -4.07 -16.10 8.14
N ALA A 34 -4.00 -16.67 6.93
CA ALA A 34 -4.98 -16.44 5.88
C ALA A 34 -6.37 -17.02 6.21
N LEU A 35 -6.43 -18.23 6.77
CA LEU A 35 -7.68 -18.85 7.22
C LEU A 35 -8.33 -18.06 8.36
N LYS A 36 -7.52 -17.60 9.33
CA LYS A 36 -7.97 -16.76 10.43
C LYS A 36 -8.53 -15.43 9.92
N ASP A 37 -7.84 -14.78 8.99
CA ASP A 37 -8.30 -13.54 8.36
C ASP A 37 -9.59 -13.77 7.57
N ALA A 38 -9.70 -14.87 6.84
CA ALA A 38 -10.88 -15.28 6.09
C ALA A 38 -12.08 -15.67 6.98
N LYS A 39 -11.83 -16.04 8.24
CA LYS A 39 -12.82 -16.68 9.14
C LYS A 39 -13.40 -17.97 8.54
N VAL A 40 -12.55 -18.75 7.88
CA VAL A 40 -12.89 -19.99 7.18
C VAL A 40 -12.17 -21.15 7.86
N ASN A 41 -12.87 -22.29 8.01
CA ASN A 41 -12.20 -23.50 8.47
C ASN A 41 -11.47 -24.15 7.31
N PHE A 42 -10.31 -24.77 7.57
CA PHE A 42 -9.57 -25.46 6.52
C PHE A 42 -10.38 -26.56 5.82
N ALA A 43 -11.33 -27.19 6.52
CA ALA A 43 -12.23 -28.19 5.95
C ALA A 43 -13.18 -27.64 4.88
N ASP A 44 -13.42 -26.32 4.85
CA ASP A 44 -14.27 -25.66 3.88
C ASP A 44 -13.50 -25.26 2.60
N VAL A 45 -12.18 -25.48 2.56
CA VAL A 45 -11.35 -25.23 1.38
C VAL A 45 -11.44 -26.43 0.44
N GLU A 46 -11.91 -26.19 -0.79
CA GLU A 46 -12.24 -27.25 -1.74
C GLU A 46 -11.11 -27.58 -2.69
N GLN A 47 -10.15 -26.66 -2.86
CA GLN A 47 -9.02 -26.83 -3.78
C GLN A 47 -7.84 -25.93 -3.37
N ALA A 48 -6.61 -26.35 -3.69
CA ALA A 48 -5.42 -25.55 -3.44
C ALA A 48 -4.43 -25.53 -4.60
N TYR A 49 -3.80 -24.38 -4.79
CA TYR A 49 -2.68 -24.15 -5.69
C TYR A 49 -1.46 -23.72 -4.89
N ALA A 50 -0.43 -24.55 -4.86
CA ALA A 50 0.81 -24.34 -4.13
C ALA A 50 1.95 -23.95 -5.08
N GLY A 51 2.47 -22.74 -4.93
CA GLY A 51 3.56 -22.18 -5.71
C GLY A 51 4.90 -22.24 -4.98
N TYR A 52 5.88 -22.93 -5.54
CA TYR A 52 7.28 -22.94 -5.08
C TYR A 52 8.22 -23.22 -6.25
N VAL A 53 9.46 -22.73 -6.18
CA VAL A 53 10.47 -22.98 -7.23
C VAL A 53 11.45 -24.07 -6.81
N TYR A 54 11.95 -24.00 -5.57
CA TYR A 54 12.95 -24.94 -5.07
C TYR A 54 12.31 -25.91 -4.08
N GLY A 55 12.23 -27.17 -4.51
CA GLY A 55 11.71 -28.28 -3.73
C GLY A 55 11.38 -29.43 -4.66
N ASP A 56 11.37 -30.65 -4.12
CA ASP A 56 10.93 -31.81 -4.89
C ASP A 56 9.45 -31.69 -5.26
N SER A 57 9.02 -32.53 -6.20
CA SER A 57 7.59 -32.66 -6.51
C SER A 57 6.81 -32.97 -5.22
N THR A 58 5.62 -32.38 -5.10
CA THR A 58 4.70 -32.53 -3.96
C THR A 58 5.06 -31.80 -2.66
N CYS A 59 5.98 -30.82 -2.69
CA CYS A 59 6.24 -29.96 -1.52
C CYS A 59 4.98 -29.18 -1.09
N GLY A 60 4.05 -28.87 -2.01
CA GLY A 60 2.78 -28.23 -1.67
C GLY A 60 1.89 -29.10 -0.78
N GLN A 61 1.79 -30.40 -1.06
CA GLN A 61 1.11 -31.36 -0.18
C GLN A 61 1.77 -31.37 1.19
N ARG A 62 3.10 -31.53 1.22
CA ARG A 62 3.88 -31.54 2.48
C ARG A 62 3.63 -30.27 3.29
N ALA A 63 3.59 -29.11 2.65
CA ALA A 63 3.35 -27.82 3.29
C ALA A 63 1.91 -27.70 3.84
N ILE A 64 0.89 -28.06 3.05
CA ILE A 64 -0.53 -27.92 3.43
C ILE A 64 -0.93 -28.91 4.53
N TYR A 65 -0.34 -30.11 4.54
CA TYR A 65 -0.63 -31.14 5.55
C TYR A 65 -0.27 -30.72 6.99
N GLU A 66 0.54 -29.68 7.17
CA GLU A 66 0.79 -29.08 8.49
C GLU A 66 -0.46 -28.43 9.12
N VAL A 67 -1.48 -28.12 8.32
CA VAL A 67 -2.74 -27.53 8.77
C VAL A 67 -3.87 -28.56 8.73
N GLY A 68 -3.93 -29.42 7.71
CA GLY A 68 -4.90 -30.50 7.67
C GLY A 68 -4.82 -31.39 6.43
N MET A 69 -5.47 -32.54 6.50
CA MET A 69 -5.52 -33.56 5.43
C MET A 69 -6.97 -33.93 5.10
N THR A 70 -7.65 -33.09 4.32
CA THR A 70 -9.08 -33.25 4.00
C THR A 70 -9.34 -34.03 2.71
N GLY A 71 -8.28 -34.40 1.97
CA GLY A 71 -8.39 -35.02 0.65
C GLY A 71 -8.64 -34.03 -0.49
N LEU A 72 -8.60 -32.72 -0.23
CA LEU A 72 -8.76 -31.68 -1.25
C LEU A 72 -7.67 -31.80 -2.35
N PRO A 73 -7.98 -31.51 -3.61
CA PRO A 73 -7.01 -31.52 -4.69
C PRO A 73 -5.97 -30.38 -4.55
N ILE A 74 -4.69 -30.75 -4.52
CA ILE A 74 -3.55 -29.84 -4.38
C ILE A 74 -2.71 -29.87 -5.67
N PHE A 75 -2.56 -28.72 -6.31
CA PHE A 75 -1.75 -28.54 -7.51
C PHE A 75 -0.46 -27.78 -7.19
N ASN A 76 0.68 -28.34 -7.60
CA ASN A 76 1.99 -27.69 -7.44
C ASN A 76 2.34 -26.96 -8.74
N VAL A 77 2.68 -25.68 -8.66
CA VAL A 77 2.93 -24.83 -9.84
C VAL A 77 4.20 -24.01 -9.68
N ASN A 78 4.84 -23.68 -10.80
CA ASN A 78 6.01 -22.81 -10.84
C ASN A 78 6.07 -22.01 -12.16
N ASN A 79 6.61 -20.80 -12.07
CA ASN A 79 6.91 -19.87 -13.16
C ASN A 79 8.01 -18.89 -12.68
N ASN A 80 9.12 -19.42 -12.15
CA ASN A 80 10.20 -18.62 -11.55
C ASN A 80 9.66 -17.58 -10.54
N CYS A 81 10.07 -16.32 -10.64
CA CYS A 81 9.72 -15.27 -9.69
C CYS A 81 8.22 -14.87 -9.71
N SER A 82 7.45 -15.30 -10.73
CA SER A 82 6.00 -15.11 -10.81
C SER A 82 5.17 -16.31 -10.34
N THR A 83 5.81 -17.26 -9.63
CA THR A 83 5.18 -18.49 -9.17
C THR A 83 3.97 -18.23 -8.25
N GLY A 84 4.09 -17.32 -7.28
CA GLY A 84 2.98 -17.00 -6.39
C GLY A 84 1.78 -16.37 -7.11
N ALA A 85 2.03 -15.46 -8.05
CA ALA A 85 0.94 -14.88 -8.85
C ALA A 85 0.34 -15.90 -9.83
N THR A 86 1.11 -16.89 -10.27
CA THR A 86 0.59 -18.03 -11.07
C THR A 86 -0.38 -18.88 -10.25
N ALA A 87 -0.02 -19.22 -9.01
CA ALA A 87 -0.92 -19.92 -8.09
C ALA A 87 -2.20 -19.12 -7.84
N LEU A 88 -2.07 -17.81 -7.65
CA LEU A 88 -3.21 -16.91 -7.44
C LEU A 88 -4.13 -16.82 -8.68
N LEU A 89 -3.57 -16.75 -9.89
CA LEU A 89 -4.33 -16.75 -11.14
C LEU A 89 -5.14 -18.03 -11.30
N LEU A 90 -4.52 -19.19 -11.10
CA LEU A 90 -5.20 -20.49 -11.24
C LEU A 90 -6.27 -20.70 -10.16
N ALA A 91 -6.01 -20.23 -8.94
CA ALA A 91 -7.02 -20.20 -7.87
C ALA A 91 -8.22 -19.33 -8.26
N LYS A 92 -7.95 -18.14 -8.83
CA LYS A 92 -9.00 -17.23 -9.32
C LYS A 92 -9.82 -17.88 -10.45
N GLU A 93 -9.17 -18.52 -11.41
CA GLU A 93 -9.84 -19.21 -12.52
C GLU A 93 -10.71 -20.38 -12.04
N ALA A 94 -10.25 -21.14 -11.03
CA ALA A 94 -11.04 -22.22 -10.44
C ALA A 94 -12.38 -21.70 -9.88
N VAL A 95 -12.35 -20.56 -9.18
CA VAL A 95 -13.57 -19.92 -8.66
C VAL A 95 -14.40 -19.30 -9.78
N GLU A 96 -13.77 -18.56 -10.70
CA GLU A 96 -14.47 -17.84 -11.77
C GLU A 96 -15.25 -18.77 -12.72
N TYR A 97 -14.71 -19.96 -12.96
CA TYR A 97 -15.32 -21.01 -13.78
C TYR A 97 -16.22 -21.98 -12.99
N GLY A 98 -16.42 -21.74 -11.69
CA GLY A 98 -17.33 -22.53 -10.85
C GLY A 98 -16.85 -23.94 -10.55
N LYS A 99 -15.53 -24.19 -10.55
CA LYS A 99 -14.95 -25.48 -10.12
C LYS A 99 -14.97 -25.65 -8.60
N ALA A 100 -14.87 -24.55 -7.86
CA ALA A 100 -14.87 -24.48 -6.41
C ALA A 100 -15.34 -23.08 -5.96
N ASP A 101 -16.01 -23.00 -4.83
CA ASP A 101 -16.49 -21.78 -4.19
C ASP A 101 -15.49 -21.21 -3.17
N CYS A 102 -14.60 -22.03 -2.62
CA CYS A 102 -13.54 -21.61 -1.67
C CYS A 102 -12.20 -22.29 -1.98
N VAL A 103 -11.19 -21.49 -2.37
CA VAL A 103 -9.91 -21.98 -2.92
C VAL A 103 -8.72 -21.33 -2.23
N LEU A 104 -7.69 -22.13 -1.94
CA LEU A 104 -6.41 -21.67 -1.40
C LEU A 104 -5.39 -21.41 -2.51
N ALA A 105 -4.79 -20.22 -2.52
CA ALA A 105 -3.50 -19.98 -3.15
C ALA A 105 -2.43 -19.90 -2.06
N LEU A 106 -1.42 -20.76 -2.11
CA LEU A 106 -0.30 -20.80 -1.18
C LEU A 106 1.00 -20.64 -1.96
N GLY A 107 1.93 -19.83 -1.45
CA GLY A 107 3.24 -19.64 -2.04
C GLY A 107 4.30 -19.65 -0.95
N PHE A 108 5.40 -20.37 -1.16
CA PHE A 108 6.49 -20.45 -0.20
C PHE A 108 7.82 -20.64 -0.90
N GLU A 109 8.90 -20.28 -0.22
CA GLU A 109 10.25 -20.57 -0.68
C GLU A 109 11.20 -20.77 0.50
N LYS A 110 12.14 -21.70 0.34
CA LYS A 110 13.34 -21.81 1.15
C LYS A 110 14.55 -21.77 0.22
N MET A 111 15.33 -20.72 0.37
CA MET A 111 16.40 -20.38 -0.55
C MET A 111 17.78 -20.63 0.06
N GLU A 112 18.80 -20.48 -0.76
CA GLU A 112 20.18 -20.41 -0.31
C GLU A 112 20.64 -18.95 -0.13
N ARG A 113 21.69 -18.77 0.67
CA ARG A 113 22.33 -17.46 0.81
C ARG A 113 23.14 -17.14 -0.43
N GLY A 114 22.99 -15.93 -0.95
CA GLY A 114 23.76 -15.44 -2.10
C GLY A 114 22.90 -15.35 -3.35
N SER A 115 23.55 -15.21 -4.51
CA SER A 115 22.86 -15.13 -5.80
C SER A 115 22.28 -16.48 -6.21
N LEU A 116 21.19 -16.44 -6.98
CA LEU A 116 20.60 -17.63 -7.57
C LEU A 116 21.60 -18.35 -8.49
N SER A 117 21.64 -19.68 -8.39
CA SER A 117 22.45 -20.54 -9.25
C SER A 117 21.58 -21.61 -9.91
N ALA A 118 22.03 -22.11 -11.07
CA ALA A 118 21.43 -23.29 -11.68
C ALA A 118 21.60 -24.51 -10.77
N LYS A 119 20.56 -25.34 -10.67
CA LYS A 119 20.58 -26.60 -9.88
C LYS A 119 20.73 -27.83 -10.78
N TYR A 120 20.17 -27.79 -11.98
CA TYR A 120 20.24 -28.87 -12.96
C TYR A 120 21.20 -28.47 -14.08
N LEU A 121 22.25 -29.29 -14.28
CA LEU A 121 23.30 -29.06 -15.28
C LEU A 121 23.31 -30.14 -16.38
N ASP A 122 22.38 -31.09 -16.34
CA ASP A 122 22.29 -32.26 -17.21
C ASP A 122 21.24 -32.10 -18.35
N ARG A 123 20.67 -30.90 -18.50
CA ARG A 123 19.56 -30.60 -19.44
C ARG A 123 19.57 -29.12 -19.85
N SER A 124 18.79 -28.78 -20.88
CA SER A 124 18.63 -27.38 -21.32
C SER A 124 18.15 -26.49 -20.18
N ASN A 125 18.82 -25.35 -20.02
CA ASN A 125 18.46 -24.35 -19.02
C ASN A 125 17.36 -23.44 -19.60
N PRO A 126 16.21 -23.26 -18.94
CA PRO A 126 15.14 -22.38 -19.43
C PRO A 126 15.57 -20.92 -19.69
N MET A 127 16.63 -20.48 -19.03
CA MET A 127 17.21 -19.14 -19.18
C MET A 127 18.30 -19.06 -20.26
N GLU A 128 18.68 -20.17 -20.89
CA GLU A 128 19.80 -20.24 -21.84
C GLU A 128 19.65 -19.20 -22.96
N LYS A 129 18.48 -19.11 -23.58
CA LYS A 129 18.23 -18.16 -24.67
C LYS A 129 18.25 -16.70 -24.19
N HIS A 130 17.66 -16.42 -23.02
CA HIS A 130 17.72 -15.08 -22.43
C HIS A 130 19.18 -14.66 -22.17
N ILE A 131 20.00 -15.56 -21.63
CA ILE A 131 21.41 -15.30 -21.36
C ILE A 131 22.21 -15.18 -22.67
N GLY A 132 21.95 -16.03 -23.67
CA GLY A 132 22.59 -15.98 -24.98
C GLY A 132 22.38 -14.64 -25.68
N VAL A 133 21.12 -14.18 -25.76
CA VAL A 133 20.79 -12.88 -26.35
C VAL A 133 21.43 -11.74 -25.56
N MET A 134 21.42 -11.77 -24.22
CA MET A 134 22.14 -10.77 -23.42
C MET A 134 23.63 -10.72 -23.80
N SER A 135 24.28 -11.89 -23.90
CA SER A 135 25.69 -12.00 -24.28
C SER A 135 25.96 -11.44 -25.68
N GLU A 136 25.03 -11.59 -26.62
CA GLU A 136 25.15 -11.01 -27.97
C GLU A 136 25.02 -9.47 -27.97
N ILE A 137 24.17 -8.91 -27.10
CA ILE A 137 23.94 -7.46 -27.03
C ILE A 137 25.10 -6.74 -26.33
N VAL A 138 25.59 -7.27 -25.21
CA VAL A 138 26.52 -6.56 -24.30
C VAL A 138 27.68 -7.39 -23.77
N GLY A 139 27.78 -8.69 -24.11
CA GLY A 139 28.75 -9.60 -23.51
C GLY A 139 28.36 -10.06 -22.10
N LEU A 140 29.19 -10.93 -21.51
CA LEU A 140 29.04 -11.40 -20.14
C LEU A 140 30.16 -10.84 -19.26
N GLU A 141 29.79 -10.39 -18.06
CA GLU A 141 30.75 -9.92 -17.05
C GLU A 141 30.80 -10.85 -15.82
N ALA A 142 31.76 -10.62 -14.93
CA ALA A 142 31.92 -11.37 -13.68
C ALA A 142 30.98 -10.88 -12.55
N SER A 143 29.69 -10.73 -12.85
CA SER A 143 28.64 -10.33 -11.92
C SER A 143 27.45 -11.30 -11.97
N PRO A 144 26.55 -11.33 -10.96
CA PRO A 144 25.41 -12.26 -10.98
C PRO A 144 24.50 -12.09 -12.20
N MET A 145 24.12 -13.19 -12.87
CA MET A 145 23.36 -13.17 -14.13
C MET A 145 22.07 -12.35 -14.07
N ALA A 146 21.30 -12.45 -12.99
CA ALA A 146 20.07 -11.65 -12.84
C ALA A 146 20.39 -10.14 -12.78
N ALA A 147 21.44 -9.74 -12.06
CA ALA A 147 21.85 -8.34 -12.00
C ALA A 147 22.35 -7.83 -13.37
N GLN A 148 22.96 -8.69 -14.18
CA GLN A 148 23.32 -8.35 -15.57
C GLN A 148 22.08 -8.09 -16.40
N LEU A 149 21.12 -9.00 -16.44
CA LEU A 149 19.89 -8.86 -17.25
C LEU A 149 19.17 -7.53 -16.97
N PHE A 150 18.86 -7.25 -15.70
CA PHE A 150 18.14 -6.03 -15.33
C PHE A 150 19.01 -4.77 -15.32
N GLY A 151 20.30 -4.88 -14.97
CA GLY A 151 21.22 -3.75 -15.00
C GLY A 151 21.48 -3.28 -16.44
N ASN A 152 21.59 -4.20 -17.39
CA ASN A 152 21.73 -3.90 -18.81
C ASN A 152 20.46 -3.26 -19.39
N ALA A 153 19.27 -3.68 -18.94
CA ALA A 153 18.02 -2.97 -19.27
C ALA A 153 18.03 -1.51 -18.74
N GLY A 154 18.56 -1.29 -17.53
CA GLY A 154 18.79 0.05 -16.99
C GLY A 154 19.76 0.88 -17.84
N ILE A 155 20.90 0.30 -18.24
CA ILE A 155 21.89 0.95 -19.13
C ILE A 155 21.26 1.34 -20.47
N GLU A 156 20.48 0.44 -21.08
CA GLU A 156 19.77 0.73 -22.31
C GLU A 156 18.80 1.91 -22.13
N HIS A 157 18.04 1.93 -21.02
CA HIS A 157 17.12 3.03 -20.72
C HIS A 157 17.85 4.36 -20.55
N MET A 158 19.00 4.37 -19.86
CA MET A 158 19.86 5.55 -19.75
C MET A 158 20.33 6.05 -21.11
N LYS A 159 20.83 5.15 -21.98
CA LYS A 159 21.30 5.49 -23.32
C LYS A 159 20.19 6.05 -24.21
N LYS A 160 18.99 5.49 -24.09
CA LYS A 160 17.85 5.82 -24.96
C LYS A 160 17.09 7.07 -24.53
N TYR A 161 16.97 7.30 -23.22
CA TYR A 161 16.08 8.33 -22.66
C TYR A 161 16.78 9.35 -21.76
N GLY A 162 18.08 9.20 -21.48
CA GLY A 162 18.82 10.13 -20.63
C GLY A 162 18.53 9.98 -19.14
N THR A 163 17.93 8.86 -18.73
CA THR A 163 17.74 8.51 -17.31
C THR A 163 19.07 8.53 -16.57
N ARG A 164 19.06 9.03 -15.34
CA ARG A 164 20.27 9.27 -14.55
C ARG A 164 20.49 8.16 -13.51
N LEU A 165 21.73 7.97 -13.09
CA LEU A 165 22.08 7.01 -12.03
C LEU A 165 21.30 7.26 -10.72
N ASP A 166 21.07 8.53 -10.37
CA ASP A 166 20.35 8.88 -9.15
C ASP A 166 18.86 8.49 -9.20
N HIS A 167 18.25 8.34 -10.38
CA HIS A 167 16.87 7.86 -10.49
C HIS A 167 16.71 6.42 -9.98
N PHE A 168 17.65 5.53 -10.31
CA PHE A 168 17.67 4.16 -9.82
C PHE A 168 17.89 4.10 -8.30
N ALA A 169 18.82 4.91 -7.78
CA ALA A 169 19.08 4.98 -6.35
C ALA A 169 17.88 5.56 -5.56
N LYS A 170 17.15 6.55 -6.12
CA LYS A 170 15.93 7.11 -5.52
C LYS A 170 14.81 6.07 -5.38
N ILE A 171 14.70 5.12 -6.31
CA ILE A 171 13.76 3.99 -6.19
C ILE A 171 14.09 3.14 -4.97
N ALA A 172 15.35 2.73 -4.82
CA ALA A 172 15.77 1.93 -3.66
C ALA A 172 15.59 2.70 -2.35
N HIS A 173 15.91 4.00 -2.33
CA HIS A 173 15.69 4.88 -1.18
C HIS A 173 14.22 4.87 -0.74
N LYS A 174 13.30 5.04 -1.70
CA LYS A 174 11.86 5.00 -1.48
C LYS A 174 11.42 3.64 -0.92
N ASN A 175 11.89 2.53 -1.49
CA ASN A 175 11.55 1.18 -1.01
C ASN A 175 12.05 0.91 0.42
N HIS A 176 13.30 1.25 0.75
CA HIS A 176 13.81 1.12 2.11
C HIS A 176 13.05 2.00 3.11
N LYS A 177 12.73 3.23 2.74
CA LYS A 177 11.90 4.13 3.57
C LYS A 177 10.51 3.57 3.85
N HIS A 178 9.86 2.98 2.84
CA HIS A 178 8.56 2.32 3.01
C HIS A 178 8.66 1.10 3.95
N SER A 179 9.76 0.34 3.86
CA SER A 179 9.97 -0.91 4.59
C SER A 179 10.01 -0.77 6.12
N VAL A 180 10.41 0.40 6.64
CA VAL A 180 10.49 0.69 8.09
C VAL A 180 9.16 0.37 8.80
N ASN A 181 8.06 0.67 8.11
CA ASN A 181 6.69 0.48 8.59
C ASN A 181 6.12 -0.93 8.32
N ASN A 182 6.89 -1.83 7.70
CA ASN A 182 6.46 -3.19 7.40
C ASN A 182 7.08 -4.21 8.38
N PRO A 183 6.29 -4.81 9.29
CA PRO A 183 6.82 -5.82 10.22
C PRO A 183 7.24 -7.13 9.53
N TYR A 184 6.73 -7.41 8.33
CA TYR A 184 7.05 -8.62 7.56
C TYR A 184 8.32 -8.49 6.71
N SER A 185 8.89 -7.28 6.63
CA SER A 185 10.06 -7.00 5.79
C SER A 185 11.35 -7.55 6.41
N GLN A 186 12.21 -8.16 5.59
CA GLN A 186 13.54 -8.62 6.01
C GLN A 186 14.41 -7.46 6.46
N PHE A 187 14.44 -6.37 5.69
CA PHE A 187 15.12 -5.13 6.04
C PHE A 187 14.12 -4.06 6.43
N ARG A 188 14.41 -3.34 7.52
CA ARG A 188 13.56 -2.27 8.05
C ARG A 188 14.36 -1.02 8.44
N ASP A 189 15.60 -0.96 7.94
CA ASP A 189 16.50 0.17 8.14
C ASP A 189 16.21 1.23 7.08
N GLU A 190 16.23 2.51 7.48
CA GLU A 190 16.20 3.63 6.54
C GLU A 190 17.65 3.94 6.11
N TYR A 191 17.85 4.13 4.82
CA TYR A 191 19.15 4.49 4.23
C TYR A 191 19.03 5.87 3.59
N THR A 192 20.11 6.65 3.59
CA THR A 192 20.16 7.87 2.78
C THR A 192 20.41 7.53 1.31
N LEU A 193 20.14 8.48 0.41
CA LEU A 193 20.48 8.31 -1.02
C LEU A 193 21.99 8.10 -1.22
N GLU A 194 22.82 8.75 -0.39
CA GLU A 194 24.27 8.63 -0.43
C GLU A 194 24.74 7.23 0.00
N ASP A 195 24.13 6.64 1.04
CA ASP A 195 24.42 5.27 1.47
C ASP A 195 24.16 4.26 0.33
N ILE A 196 23.07 4.47 -0.41
CA ILE A 196 22.69 3.60 -1.53
C ILE A 196 23.70 3.71 -2.68
N LEU A 197 24.07 4.94 -3.05
CA LEU A 197 25.04 5.20 -4.11
C LEU A 197 26.45 4.69 -3.76
N LYS A 198 26.85 4.75 -2.48
CA LYS A 198 28.16 4.27 -2.00
C LYS A 198 28.21 2.77 -1.69
N SER A 199 27.06 2.09 -1.63
CA SER A 199 27.04 0.65 -1.39
C SER A 199 27.69 -0.12 -2.56
N THR A 200 28.18 -1.34 -2.29
CA THR A 200 28.95 -2.14 -3.25
C THR A 200 28.28 -2.20 -4.62
N GLN A 201 28.97 -1.78 -5.68
CA GLN A 201 28.49 -1.92 -7.04
C GLN A 201 28.38 -3.40 -7.42
N ILE A 202 27.25 -3.78 -8.04
CA ILE A 202 26.97 -5.15 -8.45
C ILE A 202 27.06 -5.28 -9.97
N HIS A 203 26.32 -4.43 -10.71
CA HIS A 203 26.36 -4.42 -12.18
C HIS A 203 25.77 -3.12 -12.72
N GLY A 204 26.45 -2.44 -13.64
CA GLY A 204 25.94 -1.22 -14.26
C GLY A 204 25.48 -0.16 -13.23
N PRO A 205 24.21 0.30 -13.28
CA PRO A 205 23.68 1.29 -12.34
C PRO A 205 23.36 0.71 -10.95
N LEU A 206 23.42 -0.62 -10.78
CA LEU A 206 22.93 -1.32 -9.60
C LEU A 206 24.02 -1.46 -8.54
N THR A 207 23.73 -0.91 -7.37
CA THR A 207 24.48 -1.16 -6.13
C THR A 207 23.74 -2.18 -5.27
N LYS A 208 24.41 -2.72 -4.25
CA LYS A 208 23.87 -3.78 -3.39
C LYS A 208 22.52 -3.43 -2.76
N LEU A 209 22.33 -2.17 -2.34
CA LEU A 209 21.07 -1.70 -1.75
C LEU A 209 19.94 -1.49 -2.78
N GLN A 210 20.24 -1.63 -4.07
CA GLN A 210 19.28 -1.58 -5.19
C GLN A 210 18.87 -2.98 -5.69
N CYS A 211 19.38 -4.05 -5.07
CA CYS A 211 19.11 -5.44 -5.41
C CYS A 211 18.29 -6.10 -4.29
N CYS A 212 17.25 -6.86 -4.63
CA CYS A 212 16.53 -7.64 -3.64
C CYS A 212 17.44 -8.72 -3.00
N PRO A 213 17.34 -8.98 -1.68
CA PRO A 213 18.00 -10.11 -1.07
C PRO A 213 17.27 -11.42 -1.40
N THR A 214 17.98 -12.55 -1.36
CA THR A 214 17.31 -13.84 -1.20
C THR A 214 16.69 -13.93 0.19
N SER A 215 15.53 -14.58 0.27
CA SER A 215 14.72 -14.65 1.49
C SER A 215 13.92 -15.93 1.54
N ASP A 216 13.73 -16.45 2.75
CA ASP A 216 12.80 -17.53 3.06
C ASP A 216 11.48 -16.92 3.55
N GLY A 217 10.37 -17.58 3.26
CA GLY A 217 9.06 -17.19 3.75
C GLY A 217 7.91 -17.72 2.92
N ALA A 218 6.69 -17.45 3.38
CA ALA A 218 5.46 -17.88 2.73
C ALA A 218 4.37 -16.81 2.77
N ALA A 219 3.41 -16.91 1.84
CA ALA A 219 2.20 -16.11 1.80
C ALA A 219 1.03 -16.96 1.27
N ALA A 220 -0.17 -16.70 1.76
CA ALA A 220 -1.39 -17.41 1.40
C ALA A 220 -2.55 -16.43 1.20
N ALA A 221 -3.47 -16.79 0.30
CA ALA A 221 -4.72 -16.09 0.06
C ALA A 221 -5.88 -17.10 -0.08
N ILE A 222 -7.01 -16.80 0.54
CA ILE A 222 -8.27 -17.53 0.39
C ILE A 222 -9.15 -16.76 -0.57
N LEU A 223 -9.52 -17.42 -1.67
CA LEU A 223 -10.35 -16.87 -2.72
C LEU A 223 -11.73 -17.52 -2.64
N ALA A 224 -12.77 -16.73 -2.85
CA ALA A 224 -14.13 -17.19 -2.74
C ALA A 224 -15.04 -16.61 -3.82
N SER A 225 -16.08 -17.36 -4.16
CA SER A 225 -17.13 -16.91 -5.08
C SER A 225 -18.03 -15.87 -4.42
N GLU A 226 -18.79 -15.12 -5.24
CA GLU A 226 -19.82 -14.22 -4.72
C GLU A 226 -20.86 -14.96 -3.86
N HIS A 227 -21.21 -16.19 -4.24
CA HIS A 227 -22.16 -17.01 -3.49
C HIS A 227 -21.60 -17.32 -2.09
N TYR A 228 -20.36 -17.81 -2.01
CA TYR A 228 -19.71 -18.10 -0.74
C TYR A 228 -19.60 -16.88 0.15
N VAL A 229 -19.19 -15.72 -0.41
CA VAL A 229 -19.09 -14.45 0.32
C VAL A 229 -20.42 -14.07 0.96
N ARG A 230 -21.54 -14.12 0.20
CA ARG A 230 -22.87 -13.76 0.70
C ARG A 230 -23.40 -14.74 1.73
N THR A 231 -23.22 -16.04 1.50
CA THR A 231 -23.67 -17.09 2.41
C THR A 231 -22.97 -17.01 3.78
N HIS A 232 -21.71 -16.55 3.80
CA HIS A 232 -20.90 -16.47 5.03
C HIS A 232 -20.79 -15.03 5.61
N GLY A 233 -21.48 -14.04 5.03
CA GLY A 233 -21.47 -12.67 5.54
C GLY A 233 -20.10 -11.98 5.48
N LEU A 234 -19.30 -12.29 4.46
CA LEU A 234 -17.91 -11.82 4.31
C LEU A 234 -17.77 -10.56 3.45
N GLU A 235 -18.88 -9.91 3.08
CA GLU A 235 -18.88 -8.78 2.14
C GLU A 235 -17.95 -7.66 2.60
N ASN A 236 -17.90 -7.37 3.91
CA ASN A 236 -17.12 -6.26 4.47
C ASN A 236 -15.60 -6.37 4.29
N GLN A 237 -15.07 -7.58 4.10
CA GLN A 237 -13.63 -7.83 3.91
C GLN A 237 -13.28 -8.33 2.50
N ALA A 238 -14.29 -8.68 1.70
CA ALA A 238 -14.11 -9.21 0.37
C ALA A 238 -13.51 -8.18 -0.60
N VAL A 239 -12.29 -8.46 -1.08
CA VAL A 239 -11.59 -7.67 -2.10
C VAL A 239 -11.79 -8.34 -3.46
N GLU A 240 -12.53 -7.72 -4.36
CA GLU A 240 -12.82 -8.23 -5.70
C GLU A 240 -11.56 -8.18 -6.58
N ILE A 241 -11.25 -9.29 -7.25
CA ILE A 241 -10.27 -9.33 -8.34
C ILE A 241 -10.99 -8.89 -9.61
N LEU A 242 -10.88 -7.61 -9.96
CA LEU A 242 -11.56 -7.02 -11.12
C LEU A 242 -11.05 -7.59 -12.46
N GLY A 243 -9.81 -8.05 -12.47
CA GLY A 243 -9.19 -8.70 -13.60
C GLY A 243 -7.79 -9.19 -13.23
N MET A 244 -7.34 -10.23 -13.92
CA MET A 244 -6.00 -10.79 -13.76
C MET A 244 -5.57 -11.35 -15.10
N GLU A 245 -4.42 -10.91 -15.62
CA GLU A 245 -3.91 -11.28 -16.93
C GLU A 245 -2.50 -11.84 -16.81
N MET A 246 -2.23 -12.92 -17.54
CA MET A 246 -0.89 -13.45 -17.74
C MET A 246 -0.44 -13.24 -19.19
N CYS A 247 0.83 -12.87 -19.36
CA CYS A 247 1.51 -12.94 -20.65
C CYS A 247 2.84 -13.65 -20.51
N THR A 248 3.22 -14.38 -21.55
CA THR A 248 4.54 -15.00 -21.69
C THR A 248 5.36 -14.28 -22.75
N ASP A 249 6.62 -14.67 -22.90
CA ASP A 249 7.55 -14.10 -23.87
C ASP A 249 6.99 -13.98 -25.30
N PHE A 250 7.37 -12.90 -25.98
CA PHE A 250 7.10 -12.66 -27.39
C PHE A 250 8.37 -12.84 -28.23
N LYS A 251 8.24 -12.74 -29.56
CA LYS A 251 9.43 -12.62 -30.43
C LYS A 251 10.29 -11.42 -30.05
N THR A 252 9.68 -10.32 -29.60
CA THR A 252 10.37 -9.11 -29.16
C THR A 252 11.19 -9.30 -27.88
N THR A 253 10.99 -10.37 -27.09
CA THR A 253 11.91 -10.71 -26.00
C THR A 253 13.33 -10.93 -26.53
N PHE A 254 13.46 -11.51 -27.72
CA PHE A 254 14.72 -11.98 -28.28
C PHE A 254 15.16 -11.19 -29.54
N ASP A 255 14.74 -9.93 -29.66
CA ASP A 255 15.01 -9.07 -30.82
C ASP A 255 16.23 -8.13 -30.65
N GLY A 256 16.99 -8.29 -29.56
CA GLY A 256 18.24 -7.56 -29.34
C GLY A 256 18.16 -6.35 -28.40
N THR A 257 17.04 -6.13 -27.69
CA THR A 257 16.96 -5.14 -26.60
C THR A 257 17.00 -5.81 -25.22
N SER A 258 17.82 -5.26 -24.32
CA SER A 258 17.89 -5.67 -22.92
C SER A 258 16.60 -5.33 -22.15
N ILE A 259 15.91 -4.25 -22.50
CA ILE A 259 14.62 -3.87 -21.89
C ILE A 259 13.53 -4.91 -22.20
N ASN A 260 13.41 -5.37 -23.45
CA ASN A 260 12.43 -6.42 -23.76
C ASN A 260 12.85 -7.80 -23.25
N LEU A 261 14.16 -8.08 -23.17
CA LEU A 261 14.69 -9.33 -22.63
C LEU A 261 14.24 -9.59 -21.19
N VAL A 262 13.97 -8.53 -20.43
CA VAL A 262 13.44 -8.60 -19.06
C VAL A 262 11.92 -8.44 -18.99
N GLY A 263 11.21 -8.50 -20.12
CA GLY A 263 9.75 -8.63 -20.17
C GLY A 263 8.96 -7.32 -20.22
N TYR A 264 9.53 -6.24 -20.73
CA TYR A 264 8.81 -4.96 -20.92
C TYR A 264 7.53 -5.12 -21.75
N ASP A 265 7.61 -5.80 -22.90
CA ASP A 265 6.48 -6.02 -23.80
C ASP A 265 5.44 -6.99 -23.26
N MET A 266 5.88 -7.99 -22.49
CA MET A 266 4.98 -8.87 -21.73
C MET A 266 4.15 -8.04 -20.77
N THR A 267 4.81 -7.21 -19.97
CA THR A 267 4.18 -6.36 -18.96
C THR A 267 3.20 -5.38 -19.59
N ARG A 268 3.64 -4.69 -20.64
CA ARG A 268 2.81 -3.72 -21.39
C ARG A 268 1.56 -4.37 -21.94
N THR A 269 1.70 -5.53 -22.57
CA THR A 269 0.58 -6.27 -23.17
C THR A 269 -0.41 -6.76 -22.11
N ALA A 270 0.10 -7.33 -21.02
CA ALA A 270 -0.75 -7.81 -19.93
C ALA A 270 -1.51 -6.65 -19.26
N ALA A 271 -0.83 -5.53 -19.00
CA ALA A 271 -1.45 -4.33 -18.42
C ALA A 271 -2.53 -3.73 -19.35
N GLN A 272 -2.25 -3.61 -20.65
CA GLN A 272 -3.23 -3.13 -21.62
C GLN A 272 -4.49 -4.00 -21.66
N ARG A 273 -4.33 -5.33 -21.71
CA ARG A 273 -5.46 -6.27 -21.65
C ARG A 273 -6.25 -6.11 -20.36
N LEU A 274 -5.56 -6.00 -19.22
CA LEU A 274 -6.16 -5.86 -17.90
C LEU A 274 -7.01 -4.58 -17.81
N PHE A 275 -6.44 -3.43 -18.18
CA PHE A 275 -7.14 -2.14 -18.16
C PHE A 275 -8.32 -2.11 -19.14
N GLN A 276 -8.15 -2.69 -20.34
CA GLN A 276 -9.22 -2.80 -21.33
C GLN A 276 -10.39 -3.65 -20.82
N LYS A 277 -10.12 -4.86 -20.30
CA LYS A 277 -11.17 -5.79 -19.82
C LYS A 277 -11.87 -5.29 -18.56
N SER A 278 -11.16 -4.59 -17.68
CA SER A 278 -11.73 -4.01 -16.46
C SER A 278 -12.40 -2.66 -16.66
N ASN A 279 -12.30 -2.07 -17.86
CA ASN A 279 -12.74 -0.70 -18.17
C ASN A 279 -12.19 0.33 -17.16
N ARG A 280 -10.88 0.21 -16.87
CA ARG A 280 -10.12 1.11 -15.98
C ARG A 280 -8.94 1.71 -16.73
N LYS A 281 -8.33 2.74 -16.15
CA LYS A 281 -7.11 3.37 -16.66
C LYS A 281 -5.99 3.29 -15.63
N PRO A 282 -4.71 3.31 -16.05
CA PRO A 282 -3.59 3.44 -15.13
C PRO A 282 -3.70 4.66 -14.19
N SER A 283 -4.35 5.74 -14.65
CA SER A 283 -4.60 6.94 -13.84
C SER A 283 -5.60 6.74 -12.68
N ASP A 284 -6.38 5.66 -12.72
CA ASP A 284 -7.40 5.38 -11.70
C ASP A 284 -6.82 4.65 -10.48
N VAL A 285 -5.59 4.15 -10.58
CA VAL A 285 -4.90 3.37 -9.54
C VAL A 285 -4.27 4.32 -8.51
N GLN A 286 -4.39 4.01 -7.21
CA GLN A 286 -3.70 4.77 -6.15
C GLN A 286 -2.53 4.02 -5.54
N VAL A 287 -2.61 2.69 -5.45
CA VAL A 287 -1.60 1.85 -4.80
C VAL A 287 -1.15 0.74 -5.73
N VAL A 288 0.16 0.53 -5.81
CA VAL A 288 0.78 -0.44 -6.69
C VAL A 288 1.75 -1.31 -5.88
N GLU A 289 1.68 -2.63 -6.06
CA GLU A 289 2.75 -3.55 -5.67
C GLU A 289 3.31 -4.19 -6.94
N LEU A 290 4.52 -3.80 -7.31
CA LEU A 290 5.19 -4.25 -8.52
C LEU A 290 6.46 -5.05 -8.20
N HIS A 291 7.10 -5.57 -9.25
CA HIS A 291 8.19 -6.52 -9.14
C HIS A 291 9.56 -5.81 -9.20
N ASP A 292 9.95 -5.16 -8.12
CA ASP A 292 11.22 -4.46 -7.97
C ASP A 292 12.37 -5.40 -7.55
N CYS A 293 12.61 -6.50 -8.28
CA CYS A 293 13.76 -7.37 -8.01
C CYS A 293 15.10 -6.57 -8.06
N PHE A 294 15.14 -5.56 -8.92
CA PHE A 294 16.17 -4.53 -8.97
C PHE A 294 15.52 -3.17 -9.23
N SER A 295 16.16 -2.08 -8.81
CA SER A 295 15.67 -0.71 -9.06
C SER A 295 15.45 -0.42 -10.54
N ALA A 296 16.29 -0.99 -11.41
CA ALA A 296 16.15 -0.89 -12.86
C ALA A 296 14.84 -1.50 -13.38
N ASN A 297 14.38 -2.62 -12.80
CA ASN A 297 13.14 -3.24 -13.22
C ASN A 297 11.92 -2.40 -12.80
N GLU A 298 11.93 -1.84 -11.59
CA GLU A 298 10.86 -0.93 -11.16
C GLU A 298 10.76 0.30 -12.07
N LEU A 299 11.90 0.88 -12.47
CA LEU A 299 11.95 2.06 -13.34
C LEU A 299 11.25 1.81 -14.68
N ILE A 300 11.63 0.74 -15.40
CA ILE A 300 11.02 0.41 -16.70
C ILE A 300 9.57 -0.07 -16.55
N THR A 301 9.22 -0.62 -15.38
CA THR A 301 7.87 -1.10 -15.10
C THR A 301 6.86 0.04 -14.95
N TYR A 302 7.29 1.22 -14.49
CA TYR A 302 6.39 2.40 -14.47
C TYR A 302 5.82 2.71 -15.86
N GLU A 303 6.67 2.59 -16.89
CA GLU A 303 6.33 2.89 -18.27
C GLU A 303 5.50 1.76 -18.89
N SER A 304 5.88 0.51 -18.68
CA SER A 304 5.15 -0.63 -19.23
C SER A 304 3.77 -0.83 -18.58
N LEU A 305 3.58 -0.48 -17.31
CA LEU A 305 2.26 -0.43 -16.68
C LEU A 305 1.43 0.81 -17.08
N GLY A 306 2.03 1.78 -17.78
CA GLY A 306 1.37 3.02 -18.20
C GLY A 306 1.16 4.03 -17.08
N LEU A 307 1.93 3.96 -15.98
CA LEU A 307 1.89 4.94 -14.88
C LEU A 307 2.49 6.29 -15.31
N CYS A 308 3.46 6.23 -16.23
CA CYS A 308 3.99 7.36 -16.97
C CYS A 308 4.23 6.97 -18.44
N GLU A 309 4.49 7.97 -19.29
CA GLU A 309 4.85 7.73 -20.69
C GLU A 309 6.25 7.09 -20.81
N PRO A 310 6.55 6.37 -21.91
CA PRO A 310 7.89 5.84 -22.15
C PRO A 310 8.98 6.92 -22.12
N GLY A 311 10.08 6.63 -21.44
CA GLY A 311 11.18 7.57 -21.19
C GLY A 311 10.91 8.63 -20.11
N LYS A 312 9.74 8.63 -19.46
CA LYS A 312 9.36 9.63 -18.44
C LYS A 312 9.45 9.12 -17.00
N ALA A 313 9.94 7.90 -16.78
CA ALA A 313 10.10 7.36 -15.42
C ALA A 313 11.01 8.23 -14.54
N GLY A 314 12.10 8.78 -15.08
CA GLY A 314 12.99 9.68 -14.33
C GLY A 314 12.28 10.95 -13.81
N GLU A 315 11.41 11.54 -14.63
CA GLU A 315 10.63 12.72 -14.23
C GLU A 315 9.56 12.36 -13.18
N MET A 316 8.91 11.21 -13.31
CA MET A 316 7.98 10.68 -12.31
C MET A 316 8.66 10.51 -10.94
N ILE A 317 9.89 9.97 -10.93
CA ILE A 317 10.70 9.81 -9.72
C ILE A 317 11.09 11.16 -9.13
N ASP A 318 11.55 12.10 -9.95
CA ASP A 318 11.97 13.44 -9.48
C ASP A 318 10.80 14.24 -8.88
N ARG A 319 9.56 14.03 -9.35
CA ARG A 319 8.35 14.63 -8.75
C ARG A 319 7.87 13.93 -7.47
N GLY A 320 8.41 12.76 -7.15
CA GLY A 320 7.92 11.93 -6.03
C GLY A 320 6.54 11.31 -6.31
N ASP A 321 6.18 11.10 -7.58
CA ASP A 321 4.88 10.54 -7.98
C ASP A 321 4.72 9.04 -7.65
N ASN A 322 5.75 8.41 -7.06
CA ASN A 322 5.80 6.98 -6.71
C ASN A 322 5.80 6.71 -5.19
N THR A 323 5.53 7.71 -4.35
CA THR A 323 5.51 7.60 -2.88
C THR A 323 4.32 8.33 -2.26
N TYR A 324 4.21 8.31 -0.93
CA TYR A 324 3.16 9.00 -0.17
C TYR A 324 3.15 10.50 -0.49
N GLY A 325 1.96 11.01 -0.84
CA GLY A 325 1.77 12.40 -1.29
C GLY A 325 1.95 12.59 -2.79
N GLY A 326 2.48 11.60 -3.51
CA GLY A 326 2.54 11.57 -4.98
C GLY A 326 1.27 11.04 -5.62
N LYS A 327 1.30 10.92 -6.96
CA LYS A 327 0.20 10.37 -7.76
C LYS A 327 -0.10 8.90 -7.46
N TYR A 328 0.94 8.08 -7.26
CA TYR A 328 0.86 6.66 -6.94
C TYR A 328 1.68 6.38 -5.69
N VAL A 329 1.20 5.51 -4.80
CA VAL A 329 2.05 4.90 -3.78
C VAL A 329 2.51 3.54 -4.29
N VAL A 330 3.75 3.48 -4.75
CA VAL A 330 4.35 2.24 -5.29
C VAL A 330 5.14 1.54 -4.21
N ASN A 331 4.85 0.25 -4.03
CA ASN A 331 5.45 -0.66 -3.07
C ASN A 331 5.39 -0.10 -1.63
N PRO A 332 4.19 0.22 -1.08
CA PRO A 332 4.05 0.70 0.30
C PRO A 332 4.64 -0.28 1.33
N SER A 333 4.76 -1.55 0.98
CA SER A 333 5.36 -2.58 1.82
C SER A 333 6.90 -2.56 1.86
N GLY A 334 7.54 -1.74 1.02
CA GLY A 334 8.99 -1.69 0.83
C GLY A 334 9.52 -2.52 -0.35
N GLY A 335 8.63 -3.17 -1.10
CA GLY A 335 9.01 -3.89 -2.32
C GLY A 335 9.94 -5.09 -2.07
N LEU A 336 10.31 -5.79 -3.12
CA LEU A 336 11.27 -6.90 -3.08
C LEU A 336 12.64 -6.43 -2.60
N ILE A 337 13.05 -5.19 -2.93
CA ILE A 337 14.33 -4.60 -2.50
C ILE A 337 14.53 -4.68 -0.98
N SER A 338 13.48 -4.40 -0.20
CA SER A 338 13.58 -4.38 1.26
C SER A 338 12.88 -5.56 1.93
N LYS A 339 11.68 -5.94 1.47
CA LYS A 339 10.94 -7.08 2.03
C LYS A 339 11.72 -8.37 1.91
N GLY A 340 12.43 -8.51 0.80
CA GLY A 340 12.97 -9.78 0.37
C GLY A 340 12.12 -10.48 -0.67
N HIS A 341 12.71 -11.49 -1.29
CA HIS A 341 12.15 -12.12 -2.49
C HIS A 341 12.17 -13.66 -2.42
N PRO A 342 11.34 -14.28 -1.55
CA PRO A 342 11.01 -15.70 -1.67
C PRO A 342 10.17 -15.90 -2.94
N LEU A 343 10.71 -16.63 -3.93
CA LEU A 343 10.19 -16.65 -5.30
C LEU A 343 8.71 -17.10 -5.34
N GLY A 344 8.40 -18.25 -4.74
CA GLY A 344 7.05 -18.79 -4.65
C GLY A 344 6.05 -17.92 -3.88
N ALA A 345 6.48 -17.16 -2.88
CA ALA A 345 5.59 -16.38 -2.01
C ALA A 345 5.35 -14.94 -2.48
N THR A 346 6.24 -14.38 -3.31
CA THR A 346 6.24 -12.94 -3.63
C THR A 346 4.93 -12.46 -4.24
N GLY A 347 4.38 -13.16 -5.23
CA GLY A 347 3.12 -12.76 -5.86
C GLY A 347 1.94 -12.76 -4.90
N ILE A 348 1.90 -13.68 -3.93
CA ILE A 348 0.80 -13.71 -2.95
C ILE A 348 1.03 -12.67 -1.85
N ALA A 349 2.28 -12.38 -1.47
CA ALA A 349 2.60 -11.30 -0.54
C ALA A 349 2.26 -9.91 -1.09
N GLN A 350 2.41 -9.70 -2.40
CA GLN A 350 1.90 -8.49 -3.08
C GLN A 350 0.38 -8.40 -2.95
N CYS A 351 -0.35 -9.48 -3.26
CA CYS A 351 -1.81 -9.56 -3.07
C CYS A 351 -2.23 -9.24 -1.62
N ALA A 352 -1.52 -9.79 -0.63
CA ALA A 352 -1.78 -9.54 0.78
C ALA A 352 -1.68 -8.05 1.15
N GLU A 353 -0.60 -7.37 0.74
CA GLU A 353 -0.47 -5.93 0.99
C GLU A 353 -1.59 -5.13 0.31
N LEU A 354 -1.92 -5.42 -0.96
CA LEU A 354 -2.99 -4.70 -1.65
C LEU A 354 -4.35 -4.92 -1.00
N CYS A 355 -4.62 -6.13 -0.50
CA CYS A 355 -5.85 -6.42 0.26
C CYS A 355 -5.90 -5.62 1.56
N TRP A 356 -4.81 -5.57 2.33
CA TRP A 356 -4.75 -4.75 3.55
C TRP A 356 -4.93 -3.26 3.25
N GLN A 357 -4.33 -2.76 2.16
CA GLN A 357 -4.47 -1.37 1.74
C GLN A 357 -5.93 -1.03 1.41
N LEU A 358 -6.61 -1.87 0.62
CA LEU A 358 -8.00 -1.66 0.23
C LEU A 358 -9.00 -1.82 1.40
N ARG A 359 -8.69 -2.69 2.37
CA ARG A 359 -9.50 -2.86 3.59
C ARG A 359 -9.29 -1.74 4.62
N GLY A 360 -8.23 -0.95 4.48
CA GLY A 360 -7.87 0.09 5.45
C GLY A 360 -7.12 -0.48 6.68
N GLU A 361 -6.40 -1.59 6.50
CA GLU A 361 -5.76 -2.38 7.55
C GLU A 361 -4.23 -2.40 7.44
N ALA A 362 -3.63 -1.61 6.54
CA ALA A 362 -2.18 -1.58 6.34
C ALA A 362 -1.41 -0.77 7.42
N GLY A 363 -2.09 -0.32 8.47
CA GLY A 363 -1.49 0.38 9.62
C GLY A 363 -0.71 1.62 9.20
N LYS A 364 0.56 1.73 9.61
CA LYS A 364 1.44 2.86 9.26
C LYS A 364 1.75 2.97 7.76
N ARG A 365 1.49 1.91 6.98
CA ARG A 365 1.67 1.90 5.53
C ARG A 365 0.43 2.35 4.76
N GLN A 366 -0.69 2.60 5.45
CA GLN A 366 -1.97 2.88 4.81
C GLN A 366 -1.88 4.03 3.81
N VAL A 367 -2.29 3.77 2.58
CA VAL A 367 -2.50 4.77 1.53
C VAL A 367 -3.88 5.38 1.72
N PRO A 368 -3.99 6.70 2.02
CA PRO A 368 -5.29 7.33 2.22
C PRO A 368 -6.14 7.29 0.95
N GLY A 369 -7.39 6.82 1.07
CA GLY A 369 -8.36 6.83 -0.03
C GLY A 369 -8.09 5.82 -1.15
N ALA A 370 -7.21 4.83 -0.94
CA ALA A 370 -6.98 3.76 -1.90
C ALA A 370 -8.28 2.98 -2.16
N ASN A 371 -8.71 2.92 -3.43
CA ASN A 371 -9.91 2.20 -3.85
C ASN A 371 -9.67 1.27 -5.05
N LEU A 372 -8.58 1.49 -5.79
CA LEU A 372 -8.12 0.63 -6.86
C LEU A 372 -6.63 0.35 -6.67
N ALA A 373 -6.29 -0.93 -6.62
CA ALA A 373 -4.93 -1.41 -6.44
C ALA A 373 -4.46 -2.22 -7.65
N LEU A 374 -3.20 -2.06 -8.02
CA LEU A 374 -2.56 -2.78 -9.13
C LEU A 374 -1.42 -3.66 -8.63
N GLN A 375 -1.44 -4.93 -9.02
CA GLN A 375 -0.33 -5.85 -8.82
C GLN A 375 0.42 -6.09 -10.13
N HIS A 376 1.75 -6.22 -10.02
CA HIS A 376 2.61 -6.69 -11.09
C HIS A 376 3.66 -7.68 -10.55
N ASN A 377 3.73 -8.87 -11.14
CA ASN A 377 4.64 -9.94 -10.74
C ASN A 377 5.22 -10.64 -11.98
N ILE A 378 6.55 -10.64 -12.15
CA ILE A 378 7.20 -11.21 -13.34
C ILE A 378 8.26 -12.23 -12.95
N GLY A 379 8.39 -13.31 -13.73
CA GLY A 379 9.47 -14.29 -13.67
C GLY A 379 10.03 -14.52 -15.08
N LEU A 380 11.36 -14.42 -15.22
CA LEU A 380 12.04 -14.59 -16.51
C LEU A 380 12.02 -16.05 -16.98
N GLY A 381 12.33 -16.25 -18.27
CA GLY A 381 12.12 -17.52 -18.98
C GLY A 381 10.65 -17.80 -19.31
N GLY A 382 9.75 -16.91 -18.89
CA GLY A 382 8.42 -17.31 -18.47
C GLY A 382 7.37 -16.23 -18.60
N ALA A 383 6.88 -15.73 -17.47
CA ALA A 383 5.57 -15.11 -17.37
C ALA A 383 5.54 -13.83 -16.55
N VAL A 384 4.68 -12.90 -16.95
CA VAL A 384 4.21 -11.79 -16.13
C VAL A 384 2.75 -12.02 -15.78
N VAL A 385 2.37 -11.65 -14.56
CA VAL A 385 0.99 -11.62 -14.10
C VAL A 385 0.69 -10.23 -13.54
N VAL A 386 -0.39 -9.61 -14.02
CA VAL A 386 -0.92 -8.35 -13.51
C VAL A 386 -2.35 -8.52 -13.05
N ALA A 387 -2.75 -7.80 -12.00
CA ALA A 387 -4.10 -7.89 -11.46
C ALA A 387 -4.59 -6.53 -10.92
N LEU A 388 -5.89 -6.28 -11.07
CA LEU A 388 -6.57 -5.14 -10.46
C LEU A 388 -7.49 -5.61 -9.34
N TYR A 389 -7.44 -4.90 -8.21
CA TYR A 389 -8.23 -5.19 -7.03
C TYR A 389 -9.03 -3.96 -6.62
N ALA A 390 -10.27 -4.18 -6.17
CA ALA A 390 -11.07 -3.17 -5.51
C ALA A 390 -11.88 -3.80 -4.39
N LEU A 391 -12.21 -3.03 -3.36
CA LEU A 391 -13.10 -3.50 -2.31
C LEU A 391 -14.50 -3.77 -2.93
N GLY A 392 -15.10 -4.95 -2.70
CA GLY A 392 -16.28 -5.42 -3.41
C GLY A 392 -17.46 -4.42 -3.41
N SER A 393 -18.30 -4.40 -4.44
CA SER A 393 -19.25 -3.31 -4.73
C SER A 393 -20.29 -2.95 -3.64
N ASN A 394 -20.57 -3.83 -2.67
CA ASN A 394 -21.38 -3.49 -1.49
C ASN A 394 -20.59 -2.70 -0.42
N ASN A 395 -19.26 -2.71 -0.54
CA ASN A 395 -18.31 -1.85 0.15
C ASN A 395 -17.94 -0.61 -0.67
N LYS A 396 -18.92 0.01 -1.34
CA LYS A 396 -19.01 1.44 -1.04
C LYS A 396 -19.24 1.50 0.48
N ARG A 397 -18.13 1.51 1.24
CA ARG A 397 -17.96 2.51 2.27
C ARG A 397 -18.39 3.75 1.52
N GLN A 398 -19.65 4.10 1.73
CA GLN A 398 -19.97 5.48 1.92
C GLN A 398 -18.77 5.99 2.72
N ILE A 399 -17.90 6.71 2.03
CA ILE A 399 -17.40 7.95 2.59
C ILE A 399 -18.61 8.91 2.67
N GLY A 400 -19.76 8.46 3.15
CA GLY A 400 -20.08 8.79 4.51
C GLY A 400 -18.78 8.87 5.29
N LEU A 401 -18.23 10.09 5.34
CA LEU A 401 -18.17 10.76 6.63
C LEU A 401 -19.02 9.94 7.57
N ARG A 402 -18.41 9.09 8.41
CA ARG A 402 -19.13 8.46 9.51
C ARG A 402 -19.93 9.65 10.03
N LYS A 403 -21.25 9.65 9.83
CA LYS A 403 -22.10 10.64 10.47
C LYS A 403 -22.00 10.16 11.90
N VAL A 404 -20.90 10.57 12.54
CA VAL A 404 -20.91 10.86 13.94
C VAL A 404 -22.20 11.65 14.08
N ALA A 405 -23.13 11.11 14.87
CA ALA A 405 -24.37 11.80 15.13
C ALA A 405 -23.98 13.22 15.54
N ALA A 406 -24.28 14.19 14.68
CA ALA A 406 -24.17 15.58 15.08
C ALA A 406 -25.11 15.70 16.27
N ALA A 407 -24.56 16.05 17.43
CA ALA A 407 -25.34 16.17 18.65
C ALA A 407 -26.52 17.10 18.36
N THR A 408 -27.75 16.67 18.66
CA THR A 408 -28.95 17.49 18.43
C THR A 408 -29.06 18.64 19.43
N SER A 409 -28.19 18.65 20.45
CA SER A 409 -28.11 19.67 21.48
C SER A 409 -26.65 19.94 21.88
N GLU A 410 -26.36 21.19 22.25
CA GLU A 410 -25.09 21.59 22.86
C GLU A 410 -24.96 21.09 24.33
N ILE A 411 -26.03 20.53 24.90
CA ILE A 411 -26.07 20.05 26.28
C ILE A 411 -25.12 18.85 26.46
N GLY A 412 -24.27 18.93 27.49
CA GLY A 412 -23.32 17.88 27.84
C GLY A 412 -21.96 17.96 27.15
N PHE A 413 -21.69 18.98 26.31
CA PHE A 413 -20.33 19.34 25.92
C PHE A 413 -19.71 20.27 26.95
N GLN A 414 -18.46 20.01 27.33
CA GLN A 414 -17.71 20.83 28.28
C GLN A 414 -17.39 22.21 27.71
N VAL A 415 -17.30 22.35 26.38
CA VAL A 415 -17.07 23.64 25.72
C VAL A 415 -18.26 24.62 25.82
N THR A 416 -19.49 24.12 25.93
CA THR A 416 -20.71 24.93 25.80
C THR A 416 -20.77 26.15 26.75
N PRO A 417 -20.47 26.03 28.07
CA PRO A 417 -20.46 27.19 28.96
C PRO A 417 -19.42 28.25 28.57
N TYR A 418 -18.28 27.85 28.01
CA TYR A 418 -17.22 28.76 27.61
C TYR A 418 -17.58 29.55 26.36
N PHE A 419 -18.28 28.94 25.40
CA PHE A 419 -18.79 29.68 24.26
C PHE A 419 -19.90 30.66 24.64
N LYS A 420 -20.74 30.36 25.63
CA LYS A 420 -21.70 31.35 26.16
C LYS A 420 -21.02 32.55 26.82
N ILE A 421 -19.93 32.31 27.55
CA ILE A 421 -19.12 33.40 28.11
C ILE A 421 -18.49 34.23 26.98
N LEU A 422 -17.93 33.58 25.96
CA LEU A 422 -17.33 34.26 24.82
C LEU A 422 -18.37 35.11 24.07
N GLU A 423 -19.59 34.61 23.89
CA GLU A 423 -20.70 35.35 23.30
C GLU A 423 -21.03 36.61 24.11
N GLN A 424 -21.10 36.51 25.45
CA GLN A 424 -21.28 37.70 26.31
C GLN A 424 -20.14 38.71 26.20
N VAL A 425 -18.89 38.23 26.12
CA VAL A 425 -17.71 39.10 25.94
C VAL A 425 -17.78 39.83 24.59
N MET A 426 -18.20 39.13 23.53
CA MET A 426 -18.41 39.72 22.19
C MET A 426 -19.56 40.74 22.18
N LEU A 427 -20.63 40.53 22.97
CA LEU A 427 -21.75 41.47 23.08
C LEU A 427 -21.40 42.76 23.85
N LEU A 428 -20.53 42.66 24.85
CA LEU A 428 -20.06 43.82 25.61
C LEU A 428 -19.03 44.63 24.81
N ASP A 429 -18.19 43.96 24.01
CA ASP A 429 -17.21 44.51 23.05
C ASP A 429 -16.31 45.66 23.57
N GLU A 430 -16.04 45.70 24.87
CA GLU A 430 -15.30 46.79 25.52
C GLU A 430 -13.88 47.02 24.96
N GLU A 431 -13.29 46.04 24.28
CA GLU A 431 -11.92 46.07 23.73
C GLU A 431 -11.86 46.03 22.20
N ASN A 432 -12.99 46.24 21.52
CA ASN A 432 -13.16 46.10 20.08
C ASN A 432 -12.63 44.76 19.55
N ILE A 433 -13.09 43.68 20.19
CA ILE A 433 -12.65 42.30 19.95
C ILE A 433 -13.17 41.85 18.58
N VAL A 434 -14.40 42.21 18.23
CA VAL A 434 -15.03 41.79 16.97
C VAL A 434 -14.25 42.28 15.76
N ASP A 435 -13.82 43.54 15.74
CA ASP A 435 -13.03 44.10 14.64
C ASP A 435 -11.62 43.47 14.55
N LYS A 436 -10.97 43.22 15.70
CA LYS A 436 -9.63 42.60 15.74
C LYS A 436 -9.64 41.16 15.17
N PHE A 437 -10.72 40.43 15.45
CA PHE A 437 -10.89 39.02 15.09
C PHE A 437 -11.91 38.82 13.96
N ARG A 438 -12.07 39.79 13.07
CA ARG A 438 -13.05 39.72 11.97
C ARG A 438 -12.84 38.49 11.07
N GLY A 439 -13.78 37.56 11.09
CA GLY A 439 -13.74 36.31 10.32
C GLY A 439 -14.87 35.34 10.70
N THR A 440 -14.92 34.19 10.05
CA THR A 440 -15.80 33.07 10.46
C THR A 440 -14.99 31.86 10.90
N TYR A 441 -15.25 31.39 12.13
CA TYR A 441 -14.49 30.33 12.79
C TYR A 441 -15.42 29.15 13.09
N GLY A 442 -15.10 27.98 12.54
CA GLY A 442 -15.81 26.73 12.83
C GLY A 442 -15.08 25.93 13.89
N PHE A 443 -15.78 25.43 14.90
CA PHE A 443 -15.25 24.51 15.90
C PHE A 443 -15.99 23.19 15.80
N LYS A 444 -15.31 22.18 15.26
CA LYS A 444 -15.79 20.81 15.23
C LYS A 444 -15.21 20.08 16.45
N VAL A 445 -16.06 19.85 17.44
CA VAL A 445 -15.66 19.34 18.76
C VAL A 445 -16.16 17.92 18.93
N LYS A 446 -15.28 17.03 19.37
CA LYS A 446 -15.58 15.60 19.53
C LYS A 446 -15.48 15.14 20.98
N LYS A 447 -16.52 14.51 21.52
CA LYS A 447 -16.51 13.87 22.84
C LYS A 447 -15.78 12.52 22.80
N SER A 448 -15.45 11.99 23.97
CA SER A 448 -14.85 10.66 24.13
C SER A 448 -15.75 9.51 23.69
N ASN A 449 -17.07 9.69 23.77
CA ASN A 449 -18.09 8.75 23.26
C ASN A 449 -18.31 8.86 21.74
N GLU A 450 -17.39 9.51 21.03
CA GLU A 450 -17.41 9.78 19.60
C GLU A 450 -18.49 10.76 19.12
N GLU A 451 -19.34 11.34 19.96
CA GLU A 451 -20.35 12.36 19.59
C GLU A 451 -19.69 13.69 19.15
N GLU A 452 -20.19 14.33 18.09
CA GLU A 452 -19.64 15.58 17.55
C GLU A 452 -20.63 16.74 17.66
N GLY A 453 -20.14 17.88 18.12
CA GLY A 453 -20.84 19.16 18.08
C GLY A 453 -20.11 20.13 17.17
N TYR A 454 -20.84 21.04 16.53
CA TYR A 454 -20.27 22.09 15.70
C TYR A 454 -20.70 23.46 16.20
N TRP A 455 -19.75 24.38 16.39
CA TRP A 455 -20.03 25.77 16.70
C TRP A 455 -19.48 26.66 15.59
N LEU A 456 -20.30 27.58 15.13
CA LEU A 456 -19.87 28.64 14.23
C LEU A 456 -19.78 29.95 15.01
N ILE A 457 -18.60 30.55 15.05
CA ILE A 457 -18.40 31.91 15.53
C ILE A 457 -18.29 32.83 14.32
N ASN A 458 -19.19 33.80 14.19
CA ASN A 458 -19.17 34.77 13.11
C ASN A 458 -18.95 36.17 13.67
N THR A 459 -17.81 36.77 13.37
CA THR A 459 -17.45 38.15 13.79
C THR A 459 -17.42 39.12 12.60
N LYS A 460 -18.00 38.75 11.45
CA LYS A 460 -17.99 39.62 10.26
C LYS A 460 -19.00 40.76 10.32
N THR A 461 -20.05 40.62 11.14
CA THR A 461 -21.23 41.48 11.17
C THR A 461 -21.68 41.77 12.61
N GLY A 462 -21.99 43.04 12.91
CA GLY A 462 -22.52 43.46 14.21
C GLY A 462 -21.55 43.17 15.37
N LYS A 463 -22.09 42.72 16.51
CA LYS A 463 -21.33 42.33 17.70
C LYS A 463 -20.84 40.86 17.66
N GLY A 464 -20.98 40.22 16.50
CA GLY A 464 -20.72 38.80 16.28
C GLY A 464 -21.73 37.85 16.96
N THR A 465 -21.72 36.59 16.52
CA THR A 465 -22.66 35.55 16.98
C THR A 465 -21.96 34.21 17.16
N ILE A 466 -22.50 33.35 18.03
CA ILE A 466 -22.07 31.96 18.17
C ILE A 466 -23.29 31.05 18.01
N GLU A 467 -23.22 30.12 17.06
CA GLU A 467 -24.36 29.27 16.72
C GLU A 467 -23.98 27.79 16.73
N PHE A 468 -24.78 26.98 17.42
CA PHE A 468 -24.60 25.53 17.45
C PHE A 468 -25.24 24.86 16.22
N ASN A 469 -24.49 23.98 15.57
CA ASN A 469 -24.85 23.23 14.36
C ASN A 469 -25.31 24.07 13.15
N ASN A 470 -25.01 25.37 13.11
CA ASN A 470 -25.24 26.16 11.90
C ASN A 470 -24.22 25.79 10.82
N THR A 471 -24.67 25.05 9.80
CA THR A 471 -23.85 24.67 8.64
C THR A 471 -24.14 25.52 7.39
N SER A 472 -25.06 26.50 7.49
CA SER A 472 -25.46 27.39 6.38
C SER A 472 -24.36 28.38 5.99
N VAL A 473 -23.40 28.63 6.88
CA VAL A 473 -22.25 29.51 6.62
C VAL A 473 -20.97 28.69 6.68
N LYS A 474 -20.21 28.70 5.58
CA LYS A 474 -18.90 28.05 5.51
C LYS A 474 -17.87 28.88 6.30
N PRO A 475 -17.19 28.32 7.31
CA PRO A 475 -16.17 29.04 8.05
C PRO A 475 -14.92 29.25 7.19
N GLU A 476 -14.22 30.35 7.41
CA GLU A 476 -12.92 30.63 6.78
C GLU A 476 -11.80 29.80 7.39
N VAL A 477 -11.96 29.39 8.66
CA VAL A 477 -11.07 28.48 9.36
C VAL A 477 -11.87 27.52 10.24
N THR A 478 -11.53 26.24 10.21
CA THR A 478 -12.14 25.20 11.04
C THR A 478 -11.11 24.56 11.96
N PHE A 479 -11.43 24.51 13.24
CA PHE A 479 -10.70 23.82 14.30
C PHE A 479 -11.37 22.48 14.57
N ILE A 480 -10.60 21.39 14.54
CA ILE A 480 -11.08 20.04 14.83
C ILE A 480 -10.27 19.51 16.02
N LEU A 481 -10.95 19.26 17.13
CA LEU A 481 -10.32 18.90 18.41
C LEU A 481 -11.30 18.18 19.34
N ARG A 482 -10.79 17.60 20.43
CA ARG A 482 -11.61 16.91 21.44
C ARG A 482 -12.20 17.92 22.42
N ASP A 483 -13.37 17.62 22.97
CA ASP A 483 -14.11 18.50 23.90
C ASP A 483 -13.26 18.95 25.09
N GLU A 484 -12.47 18.04 25.66
CA GLU A 484 -11.49 18.34 26.71
C GLU A 484 -10.37 19.30 26.24
N ASP A 485 -9.87 19.12 25.01
CA ASP A 485 -8.79 19.94 24.46
C ASP A 485 -9.30 21.35 24.09
N VAL A 486 -10.60 21.54 23.77
CA VAL A 486 -11.17 22.89 23.56
C VAL A 486 -11.15 23.69 24.85
N VAL A 487 -11.52 23.06 25.96
CA VAL A 487 -11.50 23.74 27.27
C VAL A 487 -10.07 24.11 27.63
N GLU A 488 -9.11 23.20 27.47
CA GLU A 488 -7.70 23.51 27.68
C GLU A 488 -7.20 24.62 26.74
N LEU A 489 -7.68 24.64 25.50
CA LEU A 489 -7.37 25.67 24.51
C LEU A 489 -7.97 27.00 24.90
N LEU A 490 -9.23 27.09 25.30
CA LEU A 490 -9.86 28.38 25.67
C LEU A 490 -9.35 28.91 27.02
N THR A 491 -8.92 28.01 27.91
CA THR A 491 -8.42 28.36 29.25
C THR A 491 -6.90 28.52 29.34
N GLY A 492 -6.17 28.58 28.22
CA GLY A 492 -4.73 28.86 28.27
C GLY A 492 -3.83 27.70 28.69
N LYS A 493 -4.41 26.55 29.05
CA LYS A 493 -3.67 25.41 29.61
C LYS A 493 -2.79 24.70 28.58
N ILE A 494 -3.18 24.76 27.30
CA ILE A 494 -2.35 24.26 26.20
C ILE A 494 -1.95 25.40 25.27
N ASN A 495 -0.68 25.39 24.86
CA ASN A 495 -0.19 26.25 23.80
C ASN A 495 -0.77 25.76 22.45
N PRO A 496 -1.47 26.61 21.67
CA PRO A 496 -2.12 26.20 20.43
C PRO A 496 -1.17 25.64 19.38
N GLN A 497 0.04 26.18 19.26
CA GLN A 497 1.05 25.71 18.29
C GLN A 497 1.54 24.31 18.67
N LYS A 498 1.85 24.11 19.97
CA LYS A 498 2.28 22.79 20.47
C LYS A 498 1.19 21.73 20.30
N ALA A 499 -0.07 22.09 20.59
CA ALA A 499 -1.21 21.21 20.42
C ALA A 499 -1.47 20.82 18.95
N PHE A 500 -1.21 21.73 18.01
CA PHE A 500 -1.24 21.44 16.58
C PHE A 500 -0.16 20.44 16.16
N PHE A 501 1.11 20.67 16.55
CA PHE A 501 2.21 19.74 16.22
C PHE A 501 2.06 18.35 16.87
N GLN A 502 1.39 18.27 18.01
CA GLN A 502 1.07 17.01 18.70
C GLN A 502 -0.18 16.31 18.15
N GLY A 503 -0.87 16.90 17.16
CA GLY A 503 -2.08 16.33 16.57
C GLY A 503 -3.34 16.42 17.44
N LYS A 504 -3.30 17.15 18.56
CA LYS A 504 -4.47 17.42 19.43
C LYS A 504 -5.47 18.36 18.78
N ILE A 505 -4.98 19.27 17.92
CA ILE A 505 -5.79 20.20 17.13
C ILE A 505 -5.45 20.00 15.66
N LYS A 506 -6.46 19.84 14.82
CA LYS A 506 -6.32 19.93 13.36
C LYS A 506 -6.97 21.23 12.88
N LEU A 507 -6.30 21.89 11.94
CA LEU A 507 -6.75 23.15 11.35
C LEU A 507 -7.04 22.93 9.87
N GLN A 508 -8.10 23.56 9.37
CA GLN A 508 -8.43 23.63 7.95
C GLN A 508 -8.80 25.06 7.60
N GLY A 509 -8.34 25.58 6.45
CA GLY A 509 -8.67 26.93 6.00
C GLY A 509 -7.59 27.98 6.29
N ASN A 510 -8.01 29.22 6.55
CA ASN A 510 -7.13 30.38 6.62
C ASN A 510 -6.26 30.39 7.89
N MET A 511 -4.97 30.08 7.71
CA MET A 511 -3.99 30.03 8.80
C MET A 511 -3.73 31.38 9.48
N GLY A 512 -3.90 32.50 8.77
CA GLY A 512 -3.77 33.83 9.35
C GLY A 512 -4.86 34.12 10.39
N LEU A 513 -6.11 33.69 10.11
CA LEU A 513 -7.19 33.75 11.09
C LEU A 513 -6.98 32.77 12.25
N ALA A 514 -6.41 31.59 11.97
CA ALA A 514 -6.11 30.60 13.01
C ALA A 514 -5.15 31.16 14.09
N LEU A 515 -4.12 31.90 13.66
CA LEU A 515 -3.14 32.53 14.56
C LEU A 515 -3.75 33.66 15.39
N LYS A 516 -4.76 34.37 14.87
CA LYS A 516 -5.44 35.41 15.65
C LYS A 516 -6.21 34.82 16.85
N LEU A 517 -6.74 33.59 16.74
CA LEU A 517 -7.44 32.95 17.86
C LEU A 517 -6.57 32.80 19.12
N THR A 518 -5.24 32.71 18.97
CA THR A 518 -4.28 32.63 20.08
C THR A 518 -4.23 33.93 20.91
N GLU A 519 -4.55 35.08 20.29
CA GLU A 519 -4.65 36.37 20.98
C GLU A 519 -6.02 36.53 21.66
N LEU A 520 -7.10 36.02 21.06
CA LEU A 520 -8.43 35.98 21.67
C LEU A 520 -8.42 35.17 22.98
N GLN A 521 -7.68 34.06 23.02
CA GLN A 521 -7.47 33.23 24.21
C GLN A 521 -6.94 34.06 25.38
N LYS A 522 -5.96 34.95 25.15
CA LYS A 522 -5.37 35.81 26.20
C LYS A 522 -6.38 36.79 26.78
N ILE A 523 -7.24 37.37 25.94
CA ILE A 523 -8.28 38.32 26.34
C ILE A 523 -9.40 37.61 27.12
N ALA A 524 -9.85 36.44 26.65
CA ALA A 524 -10.87 35.64 27.32
C ALA A 524 -10.42 35.17 28.72
N LEU A 525 -9.14 34.83 28.87
CA LEU A 525 -8.53 34.46 30.17
C LEU A 525 -8.59 35.58 31.20
N GLN A 526 -8.24 36.81 30.80
CA GLN A 526 -8.27 37.97 31.70
C GLN A 526 -9.67 38.25 32.24
N LYS A 527 -10.73 37.96 31.47
CA LYS A 527 -12.12 38.14 31.90
C LYS A 527 -12.71 36.94 32.65
N LEU A 528 -12.22 35.71 32.38
CA LEU A 528 -12.61 34.50 33.12
C LEU A 528 -12.22 34.57 34.60
N ASP A 529 -11.06 35.15 34.93
CA ASP A 529 -10.61 35.36 36.32
C ASP A 529 -11.45 36.40 37.07
N VAL A 530 -11.93 37.44 36.38
CA VAL A 530 -12.83 38.47 36.95
C VAL A 530 -14.22 37.89 37.24
N ILE A 531 -14.68 36.93 36.44
CA ILE A 531 -15.98 36.27 36.61
C ILE A 531 -15.93 35.19 37.70
N ARG A 532 -14.82 34.44 37.81
CA ARG A 532 -14.59 33.50 38.93
C ARG A 532 -14.51 34.17 40.30
N ALA A 533 -14.21 35.46 40.35
CA ALA A 533 -14.23 36.24 41.60
C ALA A 533 -15.63 36.77 41.97
N LYS A 534 -16.64 36.62 41.09
CA LYS A 534 -18.03 37.07 41.29
C LYS A 534 -19.05 35.93 41.41
N LEU A 535 -18.62 34.69 41.23
CA LEU A 535 -19.32 33.45 41.56
C LEU A 535 -18.70 32.87 42.83
#